data_AF-A0A4S4KTA4-F1
#
_entry.id   AF-A0A4S4KTA4-F1
#
_cell.length_a   1.000
_cell.length_b   1.000
_cell.length_c   1.000
_cell.angle_alpha   90.00
_cell.angle_beta   90.00
_cell.angle_gamma   90.00
#
_symmetry.space_group_name_H-M   'P 1'
#
loop_
_entity.id
_entity.type
_entity.pdbx_description
1 polymer ?
#
loop_
_entity_poly.entity_id
_entity_poly.type
_entity_poly.pdbx_seq_one_letter_code
_entity_poly.pdbx_strand_id
1 'polypeptide(L)'
;MLTHIYMMLSNEKLVDTSSLSSQFINEPRTFTPAQKLPVSVLLNHKDGVYSTDSNPSDPGLAEKNVLSWMGTMLEKFLTVPAVEFQTLLRASPPLSQAKNDGRREAYRYAKFGKYVMRSQLDCHDPRLPGTGIFDIKTRAALPIRLDLMNWEENSGYLIRHLQGTLESFEKEYYDLIRSAFLKYSFQARIGNMDGVFVTYHNTARIFGFQYVPLEEMDQRLYGNSNVGQVVFERCLHLLEIINSEVIKHFPGKTVSCLWDSVPKNGMLRVWVEPIDSKQRKHIVEIEVHAVNYLGSQVVSGWAISQQGPKKPWKVHYKLLVSSDSYEVIRRRQQASRLRQFMYWNLPAGVSEEDIQRHWGSINYGGPASKSPKAPLNPKLFRKPDKRIDALRTLAKKGKLETDRLALEHAGKRNIVWGQPGETASPYDSSDATSSKVEWGT
;
A
#
# COMPACT_ATOMS: atom_id res chain seq x y z
N MET A 1 2.77 -10.43 -6.78
CA MET A 1 2.77 -11.09 -8.11
C MET A 1 1.98 -10.29 -9.16
N LEU A 2 0.66 -10.09 -8.99
CA LEU A 2 -0.19 -9.37 -9.98
C LEU A 2 0.36 -8.01 -10.42
N THR A 3 0.90 -7.21 -9.49
CA THR A 3 1.57 -5.94 -9.81
C THR A 3 2.72 -6.12 -10.82
N HIS A 4 3.58 -7.12 -10.68
CA HIS A 4 4.68 -7.33 -11.63
C HIS A 4 4.20 -7.81 -13.00
N ILE A 5 3.14 -8.63 -13.03
CA ILE A 5 2.50 -9.02 -14.29
C ILE A 5 1.93 -7.79 -14.99
N TYR A 6 1.24 -6.91 -14.25
CA TYR A 6 0.76 -5.64 -14.79
C TYR A 6 1.90 -4.76 -15.30
N MET A 7 3.00 -4.63 -14.56
CA MET A 7 4.15 -3.81 -14.99
C MET A 7 4.76 -4.33 -16.29
N MET A 8 4.86 -5.66 -16.43
CA MET A 8 5.29 -6.32 -17.67
C MET A 8 4.32 -6.04 -18.82
N LEU A 9 3.01 -6.27 -18.61
CA LEU A 9 1.98 -6.07 -19.63
C LEU A 9 1.85 -4.61 -20.08
N SER A 10 1.93 -3.68 -19.14
CA SER A 10 1.71 -2.26 -19.41
C SER A 10 2.94 -1.57 -20.02
N ASN A 11 4.11 -2.23 -20.01
CA ASN A 11 5.40 -1.64 -20.38
C ASN A 11 5.61 -0.28 -19.70
N GLU A 12 5.40 -0.25 -18.38
CA GLU A 12 5.59 0.95 -17.55
C GLU A 12 4.68 2.15 -17.88
N LYS A 13 3.45 1.87 -18.36
CA LYS A 13 2.42 2.88 -18.64
C LYS A 13 2.26 3.88 -17.47
N LEU A 14 2.26 5.16 -17.82
CA LEU A 14 2.14 6.26 -16.86
C LEU A 14 0.73 6.34 -16.27
N VAL A 15 0.66 6.71 -14.99
CA VAL A 15 -0.61 7.01 -14.30
C VAL A 15 -1.20 8.32 -14.83
N ASP A 16 -2.52 8.46 -14.72
CA ASP A 16 -3.24 9.70 -15.03
C ASP A 16 -3.25 10.63 -13.81
N THR A 17 -2.60 11.79 -13.96
CA THR A 17 -2.55 12.86 -12.96
C THR A 17 -3.23 14.13 -13.45
N SER A 18 -4.04 14.05 -14.52
CA SER A 18 -4.71 15.20 -15.14
C SER A 18 -5.72 15.90 -14.22
N SER A 19 -6.21 15.20 -13.19
CA SER A 19 -7.10 15.76 -12.17
C SER A 19 -6.39 16.58 -11.10
N LEU A 20 -5.05 16.62 -11.10
CA LEU A 20 -4.26 17.39 -10.15
C LEU A 20 -3.96 18.78 -10.71
N SER A 21 -3.65 19.71 -9.81
CA SER A 21 -3.26 21.07 -10.14
C SER A 21 -1.99 21.12 -11.01
N SER A 22 -1.79 22.26 -11.68
CA SER A 22 -0.63 22.52 -12.54
C SER A 22 0.72 22.34 -11.82
N GLN A 23 0.73 22.37 -10.48
CA GLN A 23 1.92 22.12 -9.67
C GLN A 23 2.49 20.70 -9.87
N PHE A 24 1.68 19.74 -10.35
CA PHE A 24 2.08 18.36 -10.62
C PHE A 24 2.38 18.07 -12.10
N ILE A 25 2.39 19.08 -12.97
CA ILE A 25 2.59 18.86 -14.41
C ILE A 25 3.96 18.26 -14.74
N ASN A 26 4.99 18.66 -13.99
CA ASN A 26 6.38 18.20 -14.15
C ASN A 26 6.74 17.05 -13.18
N GLU A 27 5.78 16.61 -12.38
CA GLU A 27 5.98 15.57 -11.39
C GLU A 27 5.93 14.16 -12.03
N PRO A 28 6.75 13.19 -11.58
CA PRO A 28 6.81 11.89 -12.23
C PRO A 28 5.49 11.12 -12.21
N ARG A 29 5.03 10.69 -13.39
CA ARG A 29 3.81 9.87 -13.56
C ARG A 29 4.08 8.36 -13.53
N THR A 30 5.28 7.95 -13.14
CA THR A 30 5.64 6.53 -13.00
C THR A 30 5.29 6.01 -11.61
N PHE A 31 5.05 4.71 -11.46
CA PHE A 31 4.90 4.12 -10.13
C PHE A 31 6.13 4.39 -9.25
N THR A 32 5.91 4.52 -7.94
CA THR A 32 7.00 4.75 -6.98
C THR A 32 8.03 3.62 -7.01
N PRO A 33 9.32 3.87 -6.68
CA PRO A 33 10.34 2.82 -6.64
C PRO A 33 9.93 1.62 -5.77
N ALA A 34 9.30 1.89 -4.61
CA ALA A 34 8.80 0.86 -3.70
C ALA A 34 7.78 -0.09 -4.36
N GLN A 35 6.95 0.41 -5.28
CA GLN A 35 5.96 -0.38 -6.00
C GLN A 35 6.58 -1.29 -7.08
N LYS A 36 7.83 -1.02 -7.47
CA LYS A 36 8.58 -1.77 -8.48
C LYS A 36 9.59 -2.76 -7.89
N LEU A 37 9.73 -2.81 -6.57
CA LEU A 37 10.65 -3.72 -5.91
C LEU A 37 10.26 -5.17 -6.18
N PRO A 38 11.23 -6.08 -6.37
CA PRO A 38 10.95 -7.51 -6.51
C PRO A 38 10.16 -8.04 -5.32
N VAL A 39 9.32 -9.06 -5.53
CA VAL A 39 8.52 -9.66 -4.46
C VAL A 39 8.85 -11.14 -4.28
N SER A 40 9.06 -11.54 -3.04
CA SER A 40 9.27 -12.93 -2.65
C SER A 40 7.96 -13.51 -2.13
N VAL A 41 7.57 -14.68 -2.65
CA VAL A 41 6.38 -15.42 -2.20
C VAL A 41 6.76 -16.89 -1.99
N LEU A 42 6.03 -17.57 -1.11
CA LEU A 42 6.11 -19.02 -0.97
C LEU A 42 4.87 -19.64 -1.62
N LEU A 43 5.07 -20.67 -2.43
CA LEU A 43 4.01 -21.57 -2.85
C LEU A 43 4.10 -22.82 -1.99
N ASN A 44 3.31 -22.85 -0.92
CA ASN A 44 3.26 -23.95 0.03
C ASN A 44 2.42 -25.09 -0.52
N HIS A 45 3.04 -26.27 -0.66
CA HIS A 45 2.37 -27.45 -1.16
C HIS A 45 1.79 -28.27 0.01
N LYS A 46 0.52 -28.64 -0.11
CA LYS A 46 -0.14 -29.60 0.77
C LYS A 46 -1.21 -30.37 0.00
N ASP A 47 -1.11 -31.70 -0.02
CA ASP A 47 -2.13 -32.60 -0.58
C ASP A 47 -2.57 -32.24 -2.02
N GLY A 48 -1.62 -31.88 -2.89
CA GLY A 48 -1.87 -31.50 -4.27
C GLY A 48 -2.37 -30.06 -4.47
N VAL A 49 -2.55 -29.29 -3.39
CA VAL A 49 -2.95 -27.88 -3.41
C VAL A 49 -1.74 -27.01 -3.08
N TYR A 50 -1.62 -25.88 -3.79
CA TYR A 50 -0.60 -24.88 -3.54
C TYR A 50 -1.24 -23.60 -2.98
N SER A 51 -0.87 -23.18 -1.76
CA SER A 51 -1.23 -21.87 -1.20
C SER A 51 -0.13 -20.85 -1.48
N THR A 52 -0.53 -19.60 -1.75
CA THR A 52 0.43 -18.49 -1.85
C THR A 52 0.55 -17.80 -0.50
N ASP A 53 1.74 -17.84 0.09
CA ASP A 53 2.04 -17.22 1.36
C ASP A 53 3.13 -16.14 1.20
N SER A 54 3.14 -15.17 2.10
CA SER A 54 4.24 -14.20 2.17
C SER A 54 5.53 -14.93 2.53
N ASN A 55 6.62 -14.68 1.80
CA ASN A 55 7.94 -15.15 2.21
C ASN A 55 8.53 -14.14 3.21
N PRO A 56 8.68 -14.47 4.51
CA PRO A 56 9.34 -13.59 5.45
C PRO A 56 10.83 -13.55 5.12
N SER A 57 11.25 -12.60 4.28
CA SER A 57 12.67 -12.40 3.96
C SER A 57 13.51 -12.13 5.22
N ASP A 58 12.91 -11.47 6.23
CA ASP A 58 13.54 -11.14 7.52
C ASP A 58 12.50 -11.25 8.66
N PRO A 59 12.44 -12.37 9.40
CA PRO A 59 11.56 -12.54 10.55
C PRO A 59 11.80 -11.43 11.61
N GLY A 60 10.72 -10.87 12.16
CA GLY A 60 10.80 -9.85 13.22
C GLY A 60 10.87 -8.40 12.73
N LEU A 61 10.94 -8.17 11.41
CA LEU A 61 11.08 -6.83 10.84
C LEU A 61 9.76 -6.05 10.81
N ALA A 62 8.64 -6.76 10.67
CA ALA A 62 7.31 -6.17 10.69
C ALA A 62 7.03 -5.49 12.04
N GLU A 63 7.54 -6.04 13.14
CA GLU A 63 7.42 -5.55 14.51
C GLU A 63 8.20 -4.25 14.75
N LYS A 64 9.08 -3.87 13.81
CA LYS A 64 9.80 -2.59 13.80
C LYS A 64 9.06 -1.50 13.03
N ASN A 65 8.02 -1.86 12.27
CA ASN A 65 7.24 -0.93 11.48
C ASN A 65 5.98 -0.48 12.23
N VAL A 66 5.99 0.75 12.74
CA VAL A 66 4.83 1.34 13.44
C VAL A 66 3.57 1.37 12.57
N LEU A 67 3.70 1.53 11.25
CA LEU A 67 2.57 1.65 10.34
C LEU A 67 1.81 0.33 10.16
N SER A 68 2.49 -0.82 10.30
CA SER A 68 1.83 -2.12 10.26
C SER A 68 0.83 -2.27 11.40
N TRP A 69 1.22 -1.87 12.62
CA TRP A 69 0.33 -1.90 13.79
C TRP A 69 -0.74 -0.80 13.73
N MET A 70 -0.36 0.40 13.28
CA MET A 70 -1.27 1.53 13.15
C MET A 70 -2.44 1.22 12.21
N GLY A 71 -2.19 0.51 11.10
CA GLY A 71 -3.24 0.07 10.18
C GLY A 71 -4.31 -0.77 10.88
N THR A 72 -3.89 -1.82 11.58
CA THR A 72 -4.81 -2.70 12.35
C THR A 72 -5.54 -1.94 13.45
N MET A 73 -4.84 -1.06 14.17
CA MET A 73 -5.47 -0.25 15.22
C MET A 73 -6.53 0.68 14.65
N LEU A 74 -6.23 1.39 13.56
CA LEU A 74 -7.16 2.34 12.94
C LEU A 74 -8.34 1.64 12.28
N GLU A 75 -8.18 0.44 11.73
CA GLU A 75 -9.31 -0.37 11.26
C GLU A 75 -10.31 -0.61 12.39
N LYS A 76 -9.85 -1.05 13.57
CA LYS A 76 -10.72 -1.22 14.73
C LYS A 76 -11.28 0.10 15.22
N PHE A 77 -10.47 1.15 15.32
CA PHE A 77 -10.90 2.48 15.74
C PHE A 77 -12.08 3.02 14.91
N LEU A 78 -12.11 2.71 13.62
CA LEU A 78 -13.13 3.20 12.69
C LEU A 78 -14.35 2.29 12.57
N THR A 79 -14.31 1.07 13.13
CA THR A 79 -15.34 0.05 12.91
C THR A 79 -16.03 -0.44 14.17
N VAL A 80 -15.41 -0.29 15.34
CA VAL A 80 -15.97 -0.75 16.61
C VAL A 80 -16.45 0.43 17.48
N PRO A 81 -17.47 0.23 18.33
CA PRO A 81 -17.91 1.27 19.26
C PRO A 81 -16.78 1.74 20.18
N ALA A 82 -16.79 3.03 20.56
CA ALA A 82 -15.73 3.64 21.35
C ALA A 82 -15.43 2.89 22.68
N VAL A 83 -16.47 2.42 23.36
CA VAL A 83 -16.35 1.64 24.61
C VAL A 83 -15.60 0.33 24.37
N GLU A 84 -15.91 -0.36 23.27
CA GLU A 84 -15.24 -1.60 22.89
C GLU A 84 -13.78 -1.34 22.49
N PHE A 85 -13.53 -0.30 21.69
CA PHE A 85 -12.19 0.08 21.26
C PHE A 85 -11.26 0.37 22.45
N GLN A 86 -11.75 1.06 23.48
CA GLN A 86 -10.97 1.34 24.69
C GLN A 86 -10.43 0.05 25.34
N THR A 87 -11.16 -1.06 25.28
CA THR A 87 -10.70 -2.35 25.82
C THR A 87 -9.55 -2.97 25.03
N LEU A 88 -9.34 -2.55 23.78
CA LEU A 88 -8.29 -3.04 22.87
C LEU A 88 -6.96 -2.29 23.02
N LEU A 89 -6.93 -1.21 23.81
CA LEU A 89 -5.71 -0.43 24.03
C LEU A 89 -4.68 -1.20 24.86
N ARG A 90 -3.39 -0.97 24.59
CA ARG A 90 -2.29 -1.61 25.35
C ARG A 90 -2.29 -1.30 26.84
N ALA A 91 -2.84 -0.15 27.22
CA ALA A 91 -2.96 0.28 28.61
C ALA A 91 -4.12 -0.40 29.35
N SER A 92 -5.03 -1.04 28.61
CA SER A 92 -6.19 -1.70 29.20
C SER A 92 -5.76 -3.01 29.86
N PRO A 93 -6.40 -3.40 30.97
CA PRO A 93 -6.13 -4.68 31.62
C PRO A 93 -6.22 -5.83 30.60
N PRO A 94 -5.41 -6.89 30.74
CA PRO A 94 -5.56 -8.08 29.91
C PRO A 94 -7.02 -8.52 29.94
N LEU A 95 -7.66 -8.67 28.78
CA LEU A 95 -9.04 -9.15 28.69
C LEU A 95 -9.13 -10.50 29.40
N SER A 96 -9.57 -10.50 30.67
CA SER A 96 -9.81 -11.69 31.47
C SER A 96 -10.96 -12.42 30.80
N GLN A 97 -10.65 -13.45 29.99
CA GLN A 97 -11.59 -14.05 29.05
C GLN A 97 -12.15 -13.00 28.10
N ALA A 98 -11.36 -12.59 27.11
CA ALA A 98 -11.92 -11.99 25.90
C ALA A 98 -13.11 -12.86 25.50
N LYS A 99 -14.34 -12.32 25.59
CA LYS A 99 -15.49 -12.93 24.95
C LYS A 99 -15.04 -13.12 23.52
N ASN A 100 -14.76 -14.36 23.15
CA ASN A 100 -14.43 -14.72 21.79
C ASN A 100 -15.65 -14.22 21.02
N ASP A 101 -15.51 -13.11 20.28
CA ASP A 101 -16.61 -12.57 19.51
C ASP A 101 -16.94 -13.68 18.53
N GLY A 102 -17.98 -14.47 18.82
CA GLY A 102 -18.31 -15.68 18.08
C GLY A 102 -18.65 -15.40 16.61
N ARG A 103 -18.65 -14.12 16.22
CA ARG A 103 -18.72 -13.65 14.85
C ARG A 103 -17.50 -14.13 14.08
N ARG A 104 -17.77 -14.96 13.08
CA ARG A 104 -16.78 -15.30 12.05
C ARG A 104 -16.40 -14.04 11.28
N GLU A 105 -15.12 -13.88 10.99
CA GLU A 105 -14.66 -12.86 10.05
C GLU A 105 -15.41 -12.99 8.72
N ALA A 106 -15.78 -11.86 8.14
CA ALA A 106 -16.46 -11.82 6.85
C ALA A 106 -15.45 -12.05 5.73
N TYR A 107 -15.68 -13.09 4.92
CA TYR A 107 -14.86 -13.41 3.76
C TYR A 107 -15.70 -13.51 2.50
N ARG A 108 -15.11 -13.09 1.38
CA ARG A 108 -15.55 -13.45 0.03
C ARG A 108 -14.54 -14.37 -0.64
N TYR A 109 -15.06 -15.32 -1.39
CA TYR A 109 -14.27 -16.26 -2.18
C TYR A 109 -14.56 -16.03 -3.66
N ALA A 110 -13.52 -15.92 -4.46
CA ALA A 110 -13.59 -15.79 -5.90
C ALA A 110 -12.82 -16.93 -6.56
N LYS A 111 -13.35 -17.46 -7.68
CA LYS A 111 -12.70 -18.49 -8.47
C LYS A 111 -12.34 -17.94 -9.85
N PHE A 112 -11.11 -18.21 -10.29
CA PHE A 112 -10.66 -17.92 -11.65
C PHE A 112 -9.81 -19.09 -12.15
N GLY A 113 -10.27 -19.79 -13.20
CA GLY A 113 -9.58 -21.00 -13.68
C GLY A 113 -9.36 -22.01 -12.55
N LYS A 114 -8.09 -22.36 -12.31
CA LYS A 114 -7.66 -23.23 -11.19
C LYS A 114 -7.45 -22.52 -9.86
N TYR A 115 -7.55 -21.19 -9.80
CA TYR A 115 -7.37 -20.40 -8.58
C TYR A 115 -8.65 -20.28 -7.78
N VAL A 116 -8.50 -20.41 -6.46
CA VAL A 116 -9.45 -19.90 -5.48
C VAL A 116 -8.74 -18.79 -4.71
N MET A 117 -9.36 -17.62 -4.67
CA MET A 117 -8.88 -16.45 -3.95
C MET A 117 -9.86 -16.11 -2.83
N ARG A 118 -9.34 -15.65 -1.69
CA ARG A 118 -10.12 -15.22 -0.54
C ARG A 118 -9.77 -13.77 -0.21
N SER A 119 -10.78 -12.94 -0.02
CA SER A 119 -10.62 -11.61 0.58
C SER A 119 -11.35 -11.56 1.91
N GLN A 120 -10.67 -11.07 2.94
CA GLN A 120 -11.33 -10.54 4.13
C GLN A 120 -12.03 -9.23 3.76
N LEU A 121 -13.17 -8.97 4.40
CA LEU A 121 -13.96 -7.76 4.19
C LEU A 121 -13.95 -6.91 5.46
N ASP A 122 -13.67 -5.62 5.30
CA ASP A 122 -13.56 -4.71 6.44
C ASP A 122 -14.92 -4.10 6.79
N CYS A 123 -15.67 -3.61 5.79
CA CYS A 123 -16.89 -2.85 6.02
C CYS A 123 -17.97 -3.05 4.95
N HIS A 124 -19.21 -2.77 5.36
CA HIS A 124 -20.36 -2.67 4.49
C HIS A 124 -21.23 -1.48 4.91
N ASP A 125 -21.65 -0.67 3.93
CA ASP A 125 -22.59 0.44 4.12
C ASP A 125 -23.63 0.45 2.98
N PRO A 126 -24.93 0.31 3.27
CA PRO A 126 -25.97 0.23 2.24
C PRO A 126 -26.20 1.54 1.48
N ARG A 127 -25.59 2.66 1.91
CA ARG A 127 -25.66 3.93 1.19
C ARG A 127 -24.72 3.98 -0.02
N LEU A 128 -23.73 3.08 -0.06
CA LEU A 128 -22.81 2.97 -1.18
C LEU A 128 -23.46 2.17 -2.33
N PRO A 129 -23.11 2.49 -3.60
CA PRO A 129 -23.61 1.75 -4.74
C PRO A 129 -23.05 0.32 -4.79
N GLY A 130 -23.61 -0.51 -5.67
CA GLY A 130 -23.11 -1.84 -5.96
C GLY A 130 -23.36 -2.81 -4.80
N THR A 131 -22.29 -3.39 -4.25
CA THR A 131 -22.42 -4.36 -3.15
C THR A 131 -22.49 -3.71 -1.76
N GLY A 132 -22.21 -2.40 -1.67
CA GLY A 132 -22.05 -1.68 -0.41
C GLY A 132 -20.77 -2.04 0.36
N ILE A 133 -19.91 -2.92 -0.17
CA ILE A 133 -18.73 -3.43 0.54
C ILE A 133 -17.50 -2.65 0.14
N PHE A 134 -16.70 -2.25 1.12
CA PHE A 134 -15.45 -1.51 0.89
C PHE A 134 -14.38 -1.89 1.92
N ASP A 135 -13.14 -1.66 1.53
CA ASP A 135 -11.95 -1.89 2.36
C ASP A 135 -11.58 -0.61 3.12
N ILE A 136 -11.08 -0.72 4.35
CA ILE A 136 -10.51 0.41 5.08
C ILE A 136 -9.01 0.45 4.84
N LYS A 137 -8.50 1.61 4.41
CA LYS A 137 -7.07 1.86 4.24
C LYS A 137 -6.64 3.07 5.02
N THR A 138 -5.41 3.04 5.51
CA THR A 138 -4.81 4.17 6.22
C THR A 138 -3.63 4.72 5.42
N ARG A 139 -3.53 6.03 5.39
CA ARG A 139 -2.47 6.76 4.70
C ARG A 139 -1.74 7.66 5.68
N ALA A 140 -0.56 7.24 6.08
CA ALA A 140 0.36 8.08 6.83
C ALA A 140 0.87 9.23 5.94
N ALA A 141 0.98 10.42 6.52
CA ALA A 141 1.50 11.61 5.86
C ALA A 141 2.93 11.40 5.34
N LEU A 142 3.29 12.15 4.30
CA LEU A 142 4.54 12.02 3.54
C LEU A 142 5.80 11.79 4.40
N PRO A 143 6.11 12.58 5.45
CA PRO A 143 7.36 12.40 6.19
C PRO A 143 7.46 11.05 6.89
N ILE A 144 6.36 10.54 7.44
CA ILE A 144 6.33 9.25 8.14
C ILE A 144 6.63 8.10 7.17
N ARG A 145 6.15 8.21 5.93
CA ARG A 145 6.40 7.20 4.88
C ARG A 145 7.84 7.21 4.38
N LEU A 146 8.50 8.37 4.39
CA LEU A 146 9.88 8.52 3.91
C LEU A 146 10.92 8.34 5.01
N ASP A 147 10.52 8.47 6.27
CA ASP A 147 11.40 8.51 7.42
C ASP A 147 10.76 7.83 8.64
N LEU A 148 10.44 6.55 8.44
CA LEU A 148 9.68 5.71 9.36
C LEU A 148 10.29 5.58 10.75
N MET A 149 11.63 5.52 10.85
CA MET A 149 12.33 5.36 12.13
C MET A 149 12.27 6.63 12.99
N ASN A 150 11.87 7.77 12.42
CA ASN A 150 11.71 9.05 13.10
C ASN A 150 10.22 9.46 13.16
N TRP A 151 9.30 8.49 13.21
CA TRP A 151 7.86 8.74 13.11
C TRP A 151 7.32 9.66 14.21
N GLU A 152 7.90 9.65 15.42
CA GLU A 152 7.47 10.50 16.53
C GLU A 152 7.65 11.98 16.21
N GLU A 153 8.84 12.38 15.76
CA GLU A 153 9.11 13.75 15.32
C GLU A 153 8.26 14.09 14.08
N ASN A 154 8.18 13.16 13.13
CA ASN A 154 7.41 13.32 11.89
C ASN A 154 5.88 13.38 12.14
N SER A 155 5.41 12.95 13.30
CA SER A 155 4.00 13.08 13.71
C SER A 155 3.57 14.53 13.91
N GLY A 156 4.51 15.47 13.95
CA GLY A 156 4.22 16.90 13.95
C GLY A 156 3.80 17.47 12.59
N TYR A 157 4.02 16.76 11.48
CA TYR A 157 3.66 17.24 10.15
C TYR A 157 2.15 17.39 9.98
N LEU A 158 1.71 18.47 9.32
CA LEU A 158 0.29 18.79 9.14
C LEU A 158 -0.11 18.79 7.66
N ILE A 159 -1.33 18.33 7.37
CA ILE A 159 -2.00 18.58 6.10
C ILE A 159 -2.88 19.81 6.30
N ARG A 160 -2.44 20.94 5.75
CA ARG A 160 -3.05 22.27 5.95
C ARG A 160 -3.89 22.73 4.76
N HIS A 161 -3.57 22.23 3.58
CA HIS A 161 -4.13 22.72 2.33
C HIS A 161 -4.82 21.59 1.55
N LEU A 162 -5.80 21.94 0.72
CA LEU A 162 -6.38 20.96 -0.21
C LEU A 162 -5.42 20.70 -1.38
N GLN A 163 -4.79 21.74 -1.91
CA GLN A 163 -3.88 21.70 -3.07
C GLN A 163 -2.46 22.09 -2.67
N GLY A 164 -1.46 21.63 -3.44
CA GLY A 164 -0.06 21.92 -3.21
C GLY A 164 0.85 20.69 -3.26
N THR A 165 2.16 20.90 -3.31
CA THR A 165 3.16 19.81 -3.38
C THR A 165 3.64 19.31 -2.01
N LEU A 166 3.32 20.03 -0.93
CA LEU A 166 3.61 19.71 0.47
C LEU A 166 2.47 20.21 1.36
N GLU A 167 2.37 19.65 2.56
CA GLU A 167 1.34 19.92 3.57
C GLU A 167 -0.09 19.95 2.98
N SER A 168 -0.35 19.13 1.95
CA SER A 168 -1.60 19.15 1.20
C SER A 168 -2.23 17.78 1.01
N PHE A 169 -3.56 17.75 0.91
CA PHE A 169 -4.31 16.55 0.54
C PHE A 169 -3.94 16.08 -0.88
N GLU A 170 -3.82 17.01 -1.83
CA GLU A 170 -3.42 16.74 -3.21
C GLU A 170 -2.08 16.00 -3.32
N LYS A 171 -1.09 16.34 -2.47
CA LYS A 171 0.18 15.61 -2.43
C LYS A 171 0.02 14.17 -1.96
N GLU A 172 -0.81 13.95 -0.94
CA GLU A 172 -1.08 12.60 -0.45
C GLU A 172 -1.85 11.79 -1.49
N TYR A 173 -2.80 12.40 -2.19
CA TYR A 173 -3.55 11.79 -3.29
C TYR A 173 -2.65 11.43 -4.48
N TYR A 174 -1.80 12.36 -4.92
CA TYR A 174 -0.79 12.11 -5.96
C TYR A 174 0.09 10.91 -5.64
N ASP A 175 0.63 10.84 -4.41
CA ASP A 175 1.43 9.69 -4.04
C ASP A 175 0.59 8.42 -3.92
N LEU A 176 -0.68 8.51 -3.52
CA LEU A 176 -1.59 7.37 -3.40
C LEU A 176 -1.83 6.70 -4.75
N ILE A 177 -2.07 7.49 -5.80
CA ILE A 177 -2.19 7.03 -7.20
C ILE A 177 -0.96 6.19 -7.58
N ARG A 178 0.25 6.71 -7.29
CA ARG A 178 1.52 6.11 -7.72
C ARG A 178 2.02 4.95 -6.86
N SER A 179 1.51 4.80 -5.64
CA SER A 179 2.07 3.84 -4.65
C SER A 179 1.10 2.76 -4.23
N ALA A 180 -0.22 2.99 -4.30
CA ALA A 180 -1.19 2.12 -3.65
C ALA A 180 -2.34 1.70 -4.56
N PHE A 181 -2.83 2.58 -5.44
CA PHE A 181 -4.05 2.32 -6.23
C PHE A 181 -4.03 1.00 -6.99
N LEU A 182 -2.90 0.61 -7.59
CA LEU A 182 -2.80 -0.67 -8.30
C LEU A 182 -2.99 -1.89 -7.38
N LYS A 183 -2.57 -1.80 -6.11
CA LYS A 183 -2.78 -2.86 -5.12
C LYS A 183 -4.23 -2.85 -4.64
N TYR A 184 -4.76 -1.66 -4.36
CA TYR A 184 -6.13 -1.48 -3.90
C TYR A 184 -7.15 -1.94 -4.95
N SER A 185 -6.94 -1.61 -6.23
CA SER A 185 -7.84 -2.03 -7.30
C SER A 185 -7.89 -3.54 -7.45
N PHE A 186 -6.74 -4.23 -7.36
CA PHE A 186 -6.72 -5.70 -7.38
C PHE A 186 -7.35 -6.31 -6.12
N GLN A 187 -7.11 -5.76 -4.93
CA GLN A 187 -7.72 -6.24 -3.70
C GLN A 187 -9.24 -6.09 -3.74
N ALA A 188 -9.72 -4.91 -4.12
CA ALA A 188 -11.15 -4.63 -4.25
C ALA A 188 -11.82 -5.57 -5.25
N ARG A 189 -11.19 -5.84 -6.41
CA ARG A 189 -11.72 -6.82 -7.38
C ARG A 189 -11.74 -8.25 -6.86
N ILE A 190 -10.72 -8.69 -6.11
CA ILE A 190 -10.71 -10.01 -5.48
C ILE A 190 -11.84 -10.13 -4.45
N GLY A 191 -12.10 -9.07 -3.68
CA GLY A 191 -13.17 -9.00 -2.68
C GLY A 191 -14.55 -8.62 -3.22
N ASN A 192 -14.68 -8.36 -4.53
CA ASN A 192 -15.88 -7.79 -5.15
C ASN A 192 -16.37 -6.50 -4.43
N MET A 193 -15.43 -5.68 -3.95
CA MET A 193 -15.67 -4.44 -3.22
C MET A 193 -15.87 -3.27 -4.18
N ASP A 194 -16.69 -2.29 -3.80
CA ASP A 194 -17.02 -1.12 -4.62
C ASP A 194 -15.94 -0.03 -4.56
N GLY A 195 -15.06 -0.08 -3.57
CA GLY A 195 -14.00 0.90 -3.39
C GLY A 195 -13.21 0.71 -2.10
N VAL A 196 -12.44 1.73 -1.75
CA VAL A 196 -11.66 1.80 -0.51
C VAL A 196 -11.92 3.11 0.22
N PHE A 197 -12.02 3.06 1.54
CA PHE A 197 -12.15 4.22 2.41
C PHE A 197 -10.80 4.54 3.05
N VAL A 198 -10.20 5.65 2.65
CA VAL A 198 -8.83 6.03 3.01
C VAL A 198 -8.85 7.06 4.14
N THR A 199 -8.17 6.73 5.24
CA THR A 199 -7.98 7.63 6.39
C THR A 199 -6.60 8.25 6.36
N TYR A 200 -6.52 9.58 6.28
CA TYR A 200 -5.25 10.32 6.26
C TYR A 200 -4.85 10.71 7.68
N HIS A 201 -3.63 10.37 8.10
CA HIS A 201 -3.15 10.59 9.46
C HIS A 201 -1.65 10.89 9.52
N ASN A 202 -1.19 11.47 10.63
CA ASN A 202 0.24 11.60 10.95
C ASN A 202 0.62 10.76 12.18
N THR A 203 -0.14 9.71 12.51
CA THR A 203 -0.04 8.89 13.73
C THR A 203 -0.44 9.57 15.04
N ALA A 204 -0.35 10.90 15.15
CA ALA A 204 -0.85 11.66 16.29
C ALA A 204 -2.32 12.11 16.10
N ARG A 205 -2.74 12.37 14.86
CA ARG A 205 -4.10 12.80 14.51
C ARG A 205 -4.54 12.30 13.14
N ILE A 206 -5.86 12.26 12.94
CA ILE A 206 -6.52 12.08 11.65
C ILE A 206 -6.79 13.47 11.05
N PHE A 207 -6.52 13.63 9.75
CA PHE A 207 -6.80 14.86 9.00
C PHE A 207 -8.13 14.81 8.26
N GLY A 208 -8.53 13.63 7.82
CA GLY A 208 -9.74 13.45 7.05
C GLY A 208 -9.81 12.09 6.38
N PHE A 209 -10.88 11.91 5.62
CA PHE A 209 -11.23 10.67 4.98
C PHE A 209 -11.53 10.89 3.51
N GLN A 210 -11.25 9.89 2.67
CA GLN A 210 -11.63 9.88 1.26
C GLN A 210 -12.17 8.50 0.89
N TYR A 211 -13.39 8.43 0.39
CA TYR A 211 -13.84 7.25 -0.32
C TYR A 211 -13.32 7.30 -1.76
N VAL A 212 -12.62 6.25 -2.19
CA VAL A 212 -12.08 6.10 -3.54
C VAL A 212 -12.76 4.91 -4.21
N PRO A 213 -13.70 5.13 -5.14
CA PRO A 213 -14.37 4.04 -5.85
C PRO A 213 -13.43 3.34 -6.84
N LEU A 214 -13.78 2.12 -7.25
CA LEU A 214 -13.04 1.35 -8.26
C LEU A 214 -12.84 2.14 -9.56
N GLU A 215 -13.86 2.88 -10.00
CA GLU A 215 -13.83 3.68 -11.23
C GLU A 215 -12.79 4.79 -11.16
N GLU A 216 -12.62 5.43 -10.00
CA GLU A 216 -11.59 6.46 -9.80
C GLU A 216 -10.20 5.84 -9.81
N MET A 217 -10.01 4.68 -9.16
CA MET A 217 -8.74 3.96 -9.24
C MET A 217 -8.40 3.56 -10.68
N ASP A 218 -9.36 3.04 -11.43
CA ASP A 218 -9.20 2.66 -12.83
C ASP A 218 -8.90 3.87 -13.72
N GLN A 219 -9.62 5.00 -13.50
CA GLN A 219 -9.36 6.22 -14.23
C GLN A 219 -7.93 6.73 -13.96
N ARG A 220 -7.48 6.74 -12.70
CA ARG A 220 -6.12 7.21 -12.35
C ARG A 220 -5.01 6.23 -12.79
N LEU A 221 -5.25 4.92 -12.79
CA LEU A 221 -4.26 3.93 -13.24
C LEU A 221 -4.21 3.82 -14.76
N TYR A 222 -5.38 3.76 -15.38
CA TYR A 222 -5.54 3.40 -16.78
C TYR A 222 -5.92 4.58 -17.66
N GLY A 223 -6.38 5.71 -17.13
CA GLY A 223 -6.89 6.83 -17.93
C GLY A 223 -8.26 6.55 -18.53
N ASN A 224 -8.87 5.42 -18.14
CA ASN A 224 -10.18 4.96 -18.60
C ASN A 224 -10.75 4.03 -17.51
N SER A 225 -11.89 4.41 -16.94
CA SER A 225 -12.57 3.63 -15.89
C SER A 225 -13.08 2.26 -16.35
N ASN A 226 -13.18 2.01 -17.66
CA ASN A 226 -13.83 0.80 -18.20
C ASN A 226 -12.86 -0.36 -18.48
N VAL A 227 -11.55 -0.19 -18.27
CA VAL A 227 -10.56 -1.22 -18.66
C VAL A 227 -10.00 -2.03 -17.48
N GLY A 228 -10.23 -1.61 -16.24
CA GLY A 228 -9.59 -2.25 -15.08
C GLY A 228 -9.98 -3.71 -14.90
N GLN A 229 -11.24 -4.07 -15.21
CA GLN A 229 -11.68 -5.47 -15.15
C GLN A 229 -10.92 -6.36 -16.12
N VAL A 230 -10.79 -5.93 -17.38
CA VAL A 230 -10.07 -6.70 -18.41
C VAL A 230 -8.58 -6.81 -18.06
N VAL A 231 -7.98 -5.73 -17.53
CA VAL A 231 -6.58 -5.74 -17.05
C VAL A 231 -6.39 -6.75 -15.92
N PHE A 232 -7.30 -6.77 -14.95
CA PHE A 232 -7.27 -7.70 -13.84
C PHE A 232 -7.35 -9.16 -14.32
N GLU A 233 -8.30 -9.48 -15.19
CA GLU A 233 -8.47 -10.82 -15.77
C GLU A 233 -7.23 -11.28 -16.56
N ARG A 234 -6.62 -10.40 -17.36
CA ARG A 234 -5.38 -10.74 -18.09
C ARG A 234 -4.21 -10.99 -17.13
N CYS A 235 -4.13 -10.22 -16.04
CA CYS A 235 -3.11 -10.45 -15.02
C CYS A 235 -3.32 -11.79 -14.30
N LEU A 236 -4.57 -12.16 -13.97
CA LEU A 236 -4.90 -13.45 -13.36
C LEU A 236 -4.61 -14.63 -14.29
N HIS A 237 -4.94 -14.50 -15.57
CA HIS A 237 -4.66 -15.55 -16.55
C HIS A 237 -3.16 -15.85 -16.66
N LEU A 238 -2.33 -14.80 -16.76
CA LEU A 238 -0.88 -14.97 -16.76
C LEU A 238 -0.35 -15.49 -15.41
N LEU A 239 -0.94 -15.08 -14.29
CA LEU A 239 -0.58 -15.62 -12.98
C LEU A 239 -0.78 -17.14 -12.94
N GLU A 240 -1.91 -17.62 -13.47
CA GLU A 240 -2.21 -19.05 -13.55
C GLU A 240 -1.24 -19.80 -14.45
N ILE A 241 -0.93 -19.27 -15.63
CA ILE A 241 0.04 -19.86 -16.55
C ILE A 241 1.42 -19.96 -15.91
N ILE A 242 1.92 -18.85 -15.34
CA ILE A 242 3.28 -18.79 -14.78
C ILE A 242 3.39 -19.74 -13.59
N ASN A 243 2.44 -19.72 -12.66
CA ASN A 243 2.50 -20.62 -11.51
C ASN A 243 2.28 -22.09 -11.89
N SER A 244 1.50 -22.38 -12.93
CA SER A 244 1.43 -23.74 -13.48
C SER A 244 2.79 -24.21 -13.97
N GLU A 245 3.58 -23.33 -14.60
CA GLU A 245 4.95 -23.66 -15.03
C GLU A 245 5.91 -23.82 -13.84
N VAL A 246 5.84 -22.92 -12.86
CA VAL A 246 6.60 -23.01 -11.61
C VAL A 246 6.41 -24.37 -10.93
N ILE A 247 5.17 -24.84 -10.83
CA ILE A 247 4.82 -26.10 -10.17
C ILE A 247 5.35 -27.32 -10.94
N LYS A 248 5.43 -27.27 -12.28
CA LYS A 248 5.97 -28.38 -13.10
C LYS A 248 7.45 -28.65 -12.83
N HIS A 249 8.22 -27.61 -12.49
CA HIS A 249 9.65 -27.77 -12.21
C HIS A 249 9.93 -28.46 -10.86
N PHE A 250 9.03 -28.30 -9.89
CA PHE A 250 9.16 -28.88 -8.56
C PHE A 250 7.83 -29.45 -8.06
N PRO A 251 7.33 -30.52 -8.71
CA PRO A 251 6.02 -31.09 -8.39
C PRO A 251 6.02 -31.65 -6.97
N GLY A 252 4.92 -31.39 -6.24
CA GLY A 252 4.72 -31.85 -4.86
C GLY A 252 5.62 -31.18 -3.82
N LYS A 253 6.37 -30.12 -4.18
CA LYS A 253 7.27 -29.42 -3.26
C LYS A 253 6.81 -28.00 -2.98
N THR A 254 7.02 -27.57 -1.74
CA THR A 254 6.96 -26.15 -1.40
C THR A 254 8.14 -25.40 -2.04
N VAL A 255 7.84 -24.29 -2.72
CA VAL A 255 8.85 -23.48 -3.42
C VAL A 255 8.80 -22.01 -3.00
N SER A 256 9.99 -21.40 -2.92
CA SER A 256 10.16 -19.96 -2.84
C SER A 256 10.30 -19.38 -4.23
N CYS A 257 9.52 -18.35 -4.53
CA CYS A 257 9.55 -17.63 -5.80
C CYS A 257 9.94 -16.17 -5.60
N LEU A 258 10.92 -15.67 -6.36
CA LEU A 258 11.24 -14.25 -6.46
C LEU A 258 10.75 -13.73 -7.81
N TRP A 259 9.88 -12.73 -7.79
CA TRP A 259 9.26 -12.14 -8.97
C TRP A 259 9.81 -10.75 -9.22
N ASP A 260 10.23 -10.50 -10.45
CA ASP A 260 10.89 -9.26 -10.81
C ASP A 260 10.56 -8.84 -12.25
N SER A 261 9.69 -7.84 -12.36
CA SER A 261 9.38 -7.22 -13.65
C SER A 261 10.54 -6.34 -14.10
N VAL A 262 10.92 -6.45 -15.37
CA VAL A 262 11.82 -5.54 -16.08
C VAL A 262 10.97 -4.81 -17.13
N PRO A 263 10.24 -3.74 -16.73
CA PRO A 263 9.10 -3.26 -17.51
C PRO A 263 9.50 -2.78 -18.90
N LYS A 264 10.61 -2.03 -19.01
CA LYS A 264 11.13 -1.49 -20.29
C LYS A 264 11.35 -2.55 -21.38
N ASN A 265 11.50 -3.82 -20.99
CA ASN A 265 11.73 -4.93 -21.91
C ASN A 265 10.48 -5.81 -22.09
N GLY A 266 9.33 -5.43 -21.51
CA GLY A 266 8.11 -6.25 -21.51
C GLY A 266 8.34 -7.64 -20.91
N MET A 267 9.24 -7.72 -19.92
CA MET A 267 9.74 -8.99 -19.38
C MET A 267 9.48 -9.11 -17.88
N LEU A 268 9.22 -10.32 -17.42
CA LEU A 268 9.15 -10.70 -16.02
C LEU A 268 10.06 -11.89 -15.78
N ARG A 269 10.92 -11.81 -14.77
CA ARG A 269 11.74 -12.93 -14.30
C ARG A 269 11.14 -13.52 -13.04
N VAL A 270 11.12 -14.85 -12.99
CA VAL A 270 10.71 -15.62 -11.81
C VAL A 270 11.80 -16.62 -11.48
N TRP A 271 12.44 -16.47 -10.32
CA TRP A 271 13.36 -17.48 -9.79
C TRP A 271 12.64 -18.40 -8.82
N VAL A 272 12.78 -19.71 -9.00
CA VAL A 272 12.08 -20.74 -8.23
C VAL A 272 13.09 -21.66 -7.56
N GLU A 273 12.92 -21.88 -6.25
CA GLU A 273 13.76 -22.77 -5.46
C GLU A 273 12.91 -23.56 -4.46
N PRO A 274 13.09 -24.89 -4.32
CA PRO A 274 12.42 -25.65 -3.27
C PRO A 274 12.97 -25.28 -1.88
N ILE A 275 12.10 -25.16 -0.87
CA ILE A 275 12.54 -24.81 0.50
C ILE A 275 13.37 -25.94 1.14
N ASP A 276 12.97 -27.19 0.93
CA ASP A 276 13.51 -28.34 1.65
C ASP A 276 14.79 -28.95 1.03
N SER A 277 15.30 -28.40 -0.08
CA SER A 277 16.50 -28.95 -0.68
C SER A 277 17.73 -28.61 0.18
N LYS A 278 18.24 -29.62 0.91
CA LYS A 278 19.57 -29.59 1.55
C LYS A 278 20.68 -29.20 0.55
N GLN A 279 20.44 -29.39 -0.75
CA GLN A 279 21.26 -28.90 -1.84
C GLN A 279 20.69 -27.56 -2.35
N ARG A 280 21.24 -26.43 -1.89
CA ARG A 280 20.95 -25.07 -2.40
C ARG A 280 21.35 -24.87 -3.89
N LYS A 281 21.50 -25.93 -4.68
CA LYS A 281 21.98 -25.91 -6.08
C LYS A 281 20.85 -26.05 -7.11
N HIS A 282 19.59 -26.07 -6.70
CA HIS A 282 18.45 -26.22 -7.61
C HIS A 282 17.64 -24.94 -7.65
N ILE A 283 17.98 -24.07 -8.60
CA ILE A 283 17.28 -22.84 -8.92
C ILE A 283 16.88 -22.89 -10.39
N VAL A 284 15.64 -22.50 -10.68
CA VAL A 284 15.14 -22.32 -12.05
C VAL A 284 14.85 -20.84 -12.25
N GLU A 285 15.30 -20.28 -13.36
CA GLU A 285 14.92 -18.94 -13.81
C GLU A 285 13.97 -19.07 -15.00
N ILE A 286 12.75 -18.56 -14.83
CA ILE A 286 11.73 -18.47 -15.86
C ILE A 286 11.65 -17.02 -16.31
N GLU A 287 11.91 -16.78 -17.60
CA GLU A 287 11.68 -15.50 -18.25
C GLU A 287 10.33 -15.52 -18.97
N VAL A 288 9.48 -14.56 -18.65
CA VAL A 288 8.16 -14.39 -19.25
C VAL A 288 8.21 -13.15 -20.11
N HIS A 289 7.88 -13.29 -21.39
CA HIS A 289 7.72 -12.19 -22.33
C HIS A 289 6.27 -12.10 -22.75
N ALA A 290 5.74 -10.88 -22.84
CA ALA A 290 4.37 -10.65 -23.30
C ALA A 290 4.31 -9.55 -24.36
N VAL A 291 3.46 -9.75 -25.36
CA VAL A 291 3.17 -8.79 -26.43
C VAL A 291 1.67 -8.59 -26.51
N ASN A 292 1.23 -7.33 -26.48
CA ASN A 292 -0.18 -6.97 -26.53
C ASN A 292 -0.64 -6.74 -27.96
N TYR A 293 -1.84 -7.22 -28.28
CA TYR A 293 -2.50 -7.03 -29.56
C TYR A 293 -3.90 -6.47 -29.38
N LEU A 294 -4.27 -5.48 -30.21
CA LEU A 294 -5.65 -5.06 -30.42
C LEU A 294 -6.05 -5.42 -31.86
N GLY A 295 -6.88 -6.46 -32.01
CA GLY A 295 -7.07 -7.09 -33.32
C GLY A 295 -5.78 -7.76 -33.79
N SER A 296 -5.23 -7.30 -34.92
CA SER A 296 -3.96 -7.79 -35.49
C SER A 296 -2.76 -6.88 -35.22
N GLN A 297 -2.97 -5.71 -34.60
CA GLN A 297 -1.90 -4.73 -34.37
C GLN A 297 -1.23 -4.95 -33.02
N VAL A 298 0.11 -4.98 -33.01
CA VAL A 298 0.91 -4.90 -31.78
C VAL A 298 0.75 -3.51 -31.19
N VAL A 299 0.44 -3.44 -29.91
CA VAL A 299 0.16 -2.17 -29.23
C VAL A 299 0.86 -2.06 -27.88
N SER A 300 1.04 -0.82 -27.40
CA SER A 300 1.51 -0.55 -26.04
C SER A 300 0.37 -0.65 -25.02
N GLY A 301 0.72 -0.68 -23.73
CA GLY A 301 -0.25 -0.59 -22.63
C GLY A 301 -1.12 0.66 -22.70
N TRP A 302 -0.60 1.77 -23.25
CA TRP A 302 -1.36 3.02 -23.41
C TRP A 302 -2.49 2.90 -24.45
N ALA A 303 -2.25 2.23 -25.58
CA ALA A 303 -3.28 2.03 -26.58
C ALA A 303 -4.41 1.10 -26.07
N ILE A 304 -4.08 0.13 -25.20
CA ILE A 304 -5.07 -0.70 -24.51
C ILE A 304 -6.01 0.17 -23.66
N SER A 305 -5.48 1.15 -22.91
CA SER A 305 -6.35 2.04 -22.13
C SER A 305 -7.30 2.89 -22.99
N GLN A 306 -6.89 3.29 -24.19
CA GLN A 306 -7.71 4.14 -25.06
C GLN A 306 -8.75 3.35 -25.87
N GLN A 307 -8.41 2.14 -26.29
CA GLN A 307 -9.19 1.37 -27.27
C GLN A 307 -9.65 0.00 -26.77
N GLY A 308 -9.23 -0.43 -25.58
CA GLY A 308 -9.50 -1.76 -25.02
C GLY A 308 -10.98 -2.16 -24.98
N PRO A 309 -11.94 -1.26 -24.71
CA PRO A 309 -13.36 -1.61 -24.77
C PRO A 309 -13.90 -1.75 -26.19
N LYS A 310 -13.22 -1.17 -27.19
CA LYS A 310 -13.69 -1.08 -28.58
C LYS A 310 -13.15 -2.20 -29.48
N LYS A 311 -12.04 -2.84 -29.08
CA LYS A 311 -11.37 -3.89 -29.85
C LYS A 311 -10.93 -5.03 -28.93
N PRO A 312 -11.00 -6.30 -29.37
CA PRO A 312 -10.57 -7.42 -28.56
C PRO A 312 -9.07 -7.32 -28.24
N TRP A 313 -8.74 -7.28 -26.95
CA TRP A 313 -7.36 -7.33 -26.45
C TRP A 313 -6.89 -8.77 -26.27
N LYS A 314 -5.87 -9.15 -27.03
CA LYS A 314 -5.15 -10.42 -26.94
C LYS A 314 -3.74 -10.20 -26.40
N VAL A 315 -3.26 -11.15 -25.60
CA VAL A 315 -1.87 -11.17 -25.10
C VAL A 315 -1.22 -12.43 -25.63
N HIS A 316 -0.18 -12.28 -26.43
CA HIS A 316 0.70 -13.40 -26.76
C HIS A 316 1.84 -13.41 -25.76
N TYR A 317 2.20 -14.60 -25.28
CA TYR A 317 3.25 -14.75 -24.29
C TYR A 317 4.20 -15.89 -24.64
N LYS A 318 5.41 -15.83 -24.10
CA LYS A 318 6.42 -16.89 -24.16
C LYS A 318 7.02 -17.07 -22.77
N LEU A 319 7.15 -18.32 -22.33
CA LEU A 319 7.87 -18.69 -21.13
C LEU A 319 9.16 -19.39 -21.58
N LEU A 320 10.30 -18.87 -21.13
CA LEU A 320 11.62 -19.39 -21.43
C LEU A 320 12.28 -19.79 -20.12
N VAL A 321 12.77 -21.03 -20.06
CA VAL A 321 13.55 -21.52 -18.92
C VAL A 321 15.02 -21.32 -19.26
N SER A 322 15.74 -20.60 -18.41
CA SER A 322 17.17 -20.35 -18.62
C SER A 322 17.97 -21.66 -18.59
N SER A 323 18.85 -21.83 -19.58
CA SER A 323 19.85 -22.91 -19.63
C SER A 323 21.21 -22.48 -19.07
N ASP A 324 21.29 -21.31 -18.43
CA ASP A 324 22.55 -20.80 -17.89
C ASP A 324 23.01 -21.60 -16.67
N SER A 325 24.29 -21.48 -16.31
CA SER A 325 24.83 -22.16 -15.14
C SER A 325 24.15 -21.68 -13.84
N TYR A 326 24.15 -22.56 -12.82
CA TYR A 326 23.65 -22.25 -11.48
C TYR A 326 24.23 -20.93 -10.95
N GLU A 327 25.53 -20.70 -11.12
CA GLU A 327 26.24 -19.51 -10.64
C GLU A 327 25.72 -18.22 -11.30
N VAL A 328 25.41 -18.28 -12.60
CA VAL A 328 24.88 -17.14 -13.36
C VAL A 328 23.45 -16.82 -12.93
N ILE A 329 22.59 -17.84 -12.83
CA ILE A 329 21.21 -17.68 -12.35
C ILE A 329 21.19 -17.12 -10.92
N ARG A 330 22.01 -17.71 -10.02
CA ARG A 330 22.10 -17.28 -8.62
C ARG A 330 22.59 -15.85 -8.49
N ARG A 331 23.57 -15.42 -9.29
CA ARG A 331 24.06 -14.04 -9.30
C ARG A 331 22.95 -13.06 -9.69
N ARG A 332 22.17 -13.36 -10.74
CA ARG A 332 21.03 -12.53 -11.16
C ARG A 332 19.94 -12.46 -10.09
N GLN A 333 19.59 -13.60 -9.50
CA GLN A 333 18.64 -13.66 -8.39
C GLN A 333 19.11 -12.79 -7.21
N GLN A 334 20.38 -12.90 -6.80
CA GLN A 334 20.93 -12.10 -5.70
C GLN A 334 20.93 -10.61 -6.02
N ALA A 335 21.26 -10.21 -7.25
CA ALA A 335 21.16 -8.82 -7.68
C ALA A 335 19.70 -8.29 -7.60
N SER A 336 18.71 -9.13 -7.94
CA SER A 336 17.30 -8.79 -7.78
C SER A 336 16.90 -8.67 -6.30
N ARG A 337 17.26 -9.64 -5.46
CA ARG A 337 17.04 -9.57 -4.00
C ARG A 337 17.69 -8.35 -3.38
N LEU A 338 18.87 -7.95 -3.84
CA LEU A 338 19.56 -6.75 -3.36
C LEU A 338 18.75 -5.46 -3.56
N ARG A 339 17.85 -5.43 -4.55
CA ARG A 339 16.96 -4.28 -4.77
C ARG A 339 15.78 -4.25 -3.82
N GLN A 340 15.42 -5.37 -3.17
CA GLN A 340 14.38 -5.38 -2.14
C GLN A 340 14.83 -4.61 -0.89
N PHE A 341 16.13 -4.33 -0.74
CA PHE A 341 16.67 -3.54 0.36
C PHE A 341 16.36 -2.06 0.19
N MET A 342 15.68 -1.49 1.18
CA MET A 342 15.43 -0.06 1.32
C MET A 342 16.16 0.44 2.56
N TYR A 343 16.91 1.53 2.43
CA TYR A 343 17.59 2.15 3.56
C TYR A 343 16.58 2.88 4.46
N TRP A 344 16.74 2.74 5.78
CA TRP A 344 16.16 3.64 6.76
C TRP A 344 17.11 4.79 7.05
N ASN A 345 16.55 5.97 7.35
CA ASN A 345 17.38 7.06 7.84
C ASN A 345 17.58 6.90 9.35
N LEU A 346 18.77 7.29 9.84
CA LEU A 346 19.02 7.39 11.26
C LEU A 346 18.03 8.38 11.90
N PRO A 347 17.37 8.01 13.01
CA PRO A 347 16.48 8.93 13.74
C PRO A 347 17.21 10.20 14.20
N ALA A 348 16.46 11.27 14.43
CA ALA A 348 17.05 12.49 14.98
C ALA A 348 17.68 12.21 16.36
N GLY A 349 18.93 12.66 16.56
CA GLY A 349 19.66 12.47 17.82
C GLY A 349 20.20 11.05 18.05
N VAL A 350 20.06 10.12 17.10
CA VAL A 350 20.62 8.76 17.20
C VAL A 350 21.84 8.63 16.30
N SER A 351 23.01 8.38 16.90
CA SER A 351 24.25 8.14 16.16
C SER A 351 24.33 6.70 15.62
N GLU A 352 25.35 6.43 14.79
CA GLU A 352 25.64 5.07 14.32
C GLU A 352 26.05 4.14 15.46
N GLU A 353 26.66 4.65 16.53
CA GLU A 353 26.99 3.88 17.72
C GLU A 353 25.73 3.54 18.56
N ASP A 354 24.76 4.46 18.61
CA ASP A 354 23.57 4.33 19.44
C ASP A 354 22.41 3.57 18.77
N ILE A 355 22.48 3.34 17.45
CA ILE A 355 21.39 2.70 16.70
C ILE A 355 21.06 1.29 17.18
N GLN A 356 22.04 0.55 17.72
CA GLN A 356 21.81 -0.77 18.30
C GLN A 356 20.91 -0.71 19.53
N ARG A 357 21.14 0.27 20.41
CA ARG A 357 20.32 0.49 21.59
C ARG A 357 18.91 0.92 21.18
N HIS A 358 18.81 1.88 20.25
CA HIS A 358 17.53 2.35 19.73
C HIS A 358 16.74 1.21 19.07
N TRP A 359 17.36 0.41 18.21
CA TRP A 359 16.75 -0.75 17.57
C TRP A 359 16.20 -1.75 18.59
N GLY A 360 16.95 -2.02 19.66
CA GLY A 360 16.53 -2.91 20.74
C GLY A 360 15.28 -2.43 21.48
N SER A 361 15.06 -1.11 21.56
CA SER A 361 13.90 -0.52 22.24
C SER A 361 12.59 -0.62 21.45
N ILE A 362 12.67 -0.75 20.12
CA ILE A 362 11.48 -0.76 19.26
C ILE A 362 10.80 -2.13 19.30
N ASN A 363 9.56 -2.17 19.79
CA ASN A 363 8.68 -3.33 19.65
C ASN A 363 7.21 -2.91 19.55
N TYR A 364 6.67 -2.86 18.33
CA TYR A 364 5.25 -2.58 18.12
C TYR A 364 4.36 -3.83 18.14
N GLY A 365 4.93 -5.04 18.23
CA GLY A 365 4.16 -6.27 18.41
C GLY A 365 3.65 -6.46 19.84
N GLY A 366 4.15 -5.68 20.80
CA GLY A 366 3.83 -5.81 22.23
C GLY A 366 4.55 -7.00 22.89
N PRO A 367 4.35 -7.20 24.21
CA PRO A 367 5.02 -8.26 24.99
C PRO A 367 4.60 -9.68 24.58
N ALA A 368 3.39 -9.83 24.02
CA ALA A 368 2.82 -11.11 23.62
C ALA A 368 3.20 -11.56 22.20
N SER A 369 3.93 -10.73 21.44
CA SER A 369 4.38 -11.12 20.10
C SER A 369 5.38 -12.27 20.21
N LYS A 370 5.05 -13.40 19.57
CA LYS A 370 5.90 -14.59 19.48
C LYS A 370 6.97 -14.48 18.38
N SER A 371 7.02 -13.36 17.66
CA SER A 371 7.96 -13.18 16.56
C SER A 371 9.40 -13.10 17.06
N PRO A 372 10.37 -13.69 16.34
CA PRO A 372 11.79 -13.54 16.67
C PRO A 372 12.17 -12.06 16.70
N LYS A 373 13.07 -11.66 17.61
CA LYS A 373 13.65 -10.31 17.54
C LYS A 373 14.51 -10.21 16.29
N ALA A 374 14.14 -9.33 15.36
CA ALA A 374 14.98 -9.06 14.19
C ALA A 374 16.35 -8.51 14.64
N PRO A 375 17.47 -9.16 14.26
CA PRO A 375 18.79 -8.61 14.54
C PRO A 375 18.97 -7.27 13.82
N LEU A 376 19.71 -6.35 14.44
CA LEU A 376 20.09 -5.12 13.75
C LEU A 376 21.01 -5.47 12.57
N ASN A 377 20.71 -4.91 11.41
CA ASN A 377 21.66 -4.83 10.31
C ASN A 377 22.05 -3.36 10.09
N PRO A 378 23.22 -2.91 10.60
CA PRO A 378 23.64 -1.50 10.51
C PRO A 378 23.72 -0.98 9.06
N LYS A 379 23.96 -1.87 8.09
CA LYS A 379 24.03 -1.50 6.66
C LYS A 379 22.68 -1.05 6.09
N LEU A 380 21.58 -1.28 6.81
CA LEU A 380 20.25 -0.79 6.44
C LEU A 380 20.02 0.66 6.84
N PHE A 381 20.95 1.29 7.57
CA PHE A 381 20.83 2.66 8.01
C PHE A 381 21.72 3.60 7.20
N ARG A 382 21.23 4.81 6.97
CA ARG A 382 21.98 5.91 6.35
C ARG A 382 21.70 7.22 7.07
N LYS A 383 22.58 8.20 6.88
CA LYS A 383 22.30 9.58 7.31
C LYS A 383 21.15 10.15 6.47
N PRO A 384 20.24 10.95 7.09
CA PRO A 384 19.20 11.64 6.34
C PRO A 384 19.82 12.57 5.30
N ASP A 385 19.14 12.74 4.17
CA ASP A 385 19.50 13.72 3.16
C ASP A 385 18.80 15.06 3.44
N LYS A 386 19.17 16.11 2.68
CA LYS A 386 18.60 17.45 2.82
C LYS A 386 17.06 17.48 2.70
N ARG A 387 16.47 16.57 1.92
CA ARG A 387 15.02 16.50 1.74
C ARG A 387 14.37 15.93 3.01
N ILE A 388 14.94 14.88 3.58
CA ILE A 388 14.47 14.33 4.85
C ILE A 388 14.59 15.37 5.96
N ASP A 389 15.71 16.11 6.05
CA ASP A 389 15.89 17.16 7.05
C ASP A 389 14.89 18.32 6.89
N ALA A 390 14.56 18.70 5.65
CA ALA A 390 13.52 19.70 5.39
C ALA A 390 12.14 19.23 5.86
N LEU A 391 11.79 17.96 5.64
CA LEU A 391 10.52 17.39 6.12
C LEU A 391 10.47 17.30 7.65
N ARG A 392 11.57 16.92 8.29
CA ARG A 392 11.71 16.95 9.76
C ARG A 392 11.51 18.36 10.31
N THR A 393 12.08 19.37 9.66
CA THR A 393 11.91 20.78 10.03
C THR A 393 10.45 21.23 9.90
N LEU A 394 9.76 20.84 8.83
CA LEU A 394 8.32 21.11 8.67
C LEU A 394 7.51 20.43 9.76
N ALA A 395 7.82 19.17 10.10
CA ALA A 395 7.14 18.46 11.17
C ALA A 395 7.32 19.14 12.54
N LYS A 396 8.52 19.62 12.86
CA LYS A 396 8.77 20.41 14.09
C LYS A 396 7.92 21.67 14.14
N LYS A 397 7.84 22.42 13.03
CA LYS A 397 6.99 23.62 12.94
C LYS A 397 5.51 23.28 13.10
N GLY A 398 5.05 22.19 12.47
CA GLY A 398 3.68 21.72 12.61
C GLY A 398 3.33 21.26 14.03
N LYS A 399 4.29 20.67 14.76
CA LYS A 399 4.13 20.32 16.17
C LYS A 399 3.95 21.56 17.04
N LEU A 400 4.82 22.56 16.89
CA LEU A 400 4.71 23.83 17.62
C LEU A 400 3.35 24.51 17.39
N GLU A 401 2.88 24.51 16.14
CA GLU A 401 1.57 25.07 15.81
C GLU A 401 0.42 24.27 16.41
N THR A 402 0.52 22.93 16.41
CA THR A 402 -0.49 22.07 17.05
C THR A 402 -0.57 22.32 18.55
N ASP A 403 0.58 22.47 19.21
CA ASP A 403 0.66 22.73 20.64
C ASP A 403 0.12 24.14 20.97
N ARG A 404 0.44 25.15 20.13
CA ARG A 404 -0.13 26.50 20.24
C ARG A 404 -1.65 26.49 20.14
N LEU A 405 -2.21 25.81 19.13
CA LEU A 405 -3.66 25.69 18.95
C LEU A 405 -4.31 24.91 20.10
N ALA A 406 -3.67 23.85 20.60
CA ALA A 406 -4.18 23.09 21.74
C ALA A 406 -4.29 23.97 23.01
N LEU A 407 -3.33 24.86 23.25
CA LEU A 407 -3.39 25.84 24.33
C LEU A 407 -4.48 26.89 24.11
N GLU A 408 -4.61 27.40 22.88
CA GLU A 408 -5.62 28.41 22.52
C GLU A 408 -7.06 27.87 22.62
N HIS A 409 -7.24 26.57 22.37
CA HIS A 409 -8.53 25.89 22.46
C HIS A 409 -8.75 25.17 23.79
N ALA A 410 -7.80 25.22 24.73
CA ALA A 410 -7.95 24.62 26.04
C ALA A 410 -9.18 25.21 26.76
N GLY A 411 -10.08 24.33 27.20
CA GLY A 411 -11.33 24.73 27.85
C GLY A 411 -12.45 25.18 26.89
N LYS A 412 -12.19 25.33 25.58
CA LYS A 412 -13.24 25.56 24.59
C LYS A 412 -13.96 24.25 24.26
N ARG A 413 -15.28 24.31 24.04
CA ARG A 413 -16.05 23.15 23.60
C ARG A 413 -15.68 22.77 22.16
N ASN A 414 -15.67 21.47 21.88
CA ASN A 414 -15.53 20.96 20.52
C ASN A 414 -16.77 21.34 19.70
N ILE A 415 -16.56 21.98 18.55
CA ILE A 415 -17.63 22.30 17.61
C ILE A 415 -17.84 21.08 16.71
N VAL A 416 -19.01 20.46 16.80
CA VAL A 416 -19.40 19.34 15.93
C VAL A 416 -20.35 19.88 14.87
N TRP A 417 -19.84 20.05 13.66
CA TRP A 417 -20.63 20.52 12.52
C TRP A 417 -21.70 19.49 12.14
N GLY A 418 -22.94 19.94 11.92
CA GLY A 418 -24.05 19.09 11.49
C GLY A 418 -24.84 18.41 12.62
N GLN A 419 -24.46 18.57 13.88
CA GLN A 419 -25.37 18.33 14.99
C GLN A 419 -26.20 19.61 15.24
N PRO A 420 -27.54 19.54 15.32
CA PRO A 420 -28.34 20.67 15.76
C PRO A 420 -28.04 20.91 17.24
N GLY A 421 -27.10 21.80 17.50
CA GLY A 421 -26.66 22.25 18.82
C GLY A 421 -26.23 23.69 18.70
N GLU A 422 -27.19 24.57 18.92
CA GLU A 422 -27.08 26.00 19.24
C GLU A 422 -25.95 26.75 18.52
N THR A 423 -26.33 27.41 17.42
CA THR A 423 -25.63 28.61 16.95
C THR A 423 -25.28 29.45 18.17
N ALA A 424 -23.98 29.67 18.40
CA ALA A 424 -23.55 30.79 19.23
C ALA A 424 -24.29 32.03 18.71
N SER A 425 -25.11 32.63 19.57
CA SER A 425 -25.86 33.84 19.25
C SER A 425 -24.89 34.89 18.68
N PRO A 426 -25.17 35.53 17.55
CA PRO A 426 -24.31 36.58 17.00
C PRO A 426 -24.32 37.88 17.82
N TYR A 427 -25.05 37.94 18.94
CA TYR A 427 -25.22 39.14 19.75
C TYR A 427 -24.31 39.18 20.98
N ASP A 428 -23.00 39.05 20.78
CA ASP A 428 -22.03 39.45 21.80
C ASP A 428 -20.71 39.92 21.18
N SER A 429 -20.80 41.00 20.38
CA SER A 429 -19.77 42.03 20.30
C SER A 429 -20.30 43.20 19.47
N SER A 430 -20.56 44.33 20.13
CA SER A 430 -20.61 45.64 19.51
C SER A 430 -19.25 45.95 18.88
N ASP A 431 -19.15 45.93 17.55
CA ASP A 431 -18.55 46.99 16.73
C ASP A 431 -18.25 46.53 15.29
N ALA A 432 -18.44 47.48 14.36
CA ALA A 432 -17.93 47.55 12.99
C ALA A 432 -18.70 46.86 11.83
N THR A 433 -19.65 47.65 11.29
CA THR A 433 -19.77 48.04 9.85
C THR A 433 -19.73 46.97 8.73
N SER A 434 -20.93 46.63 8.25
CA SER A 434 -21.39 46.66 6.85
C SER A 434 -20.36 46.48 5.71
N SER A 435 -20.44 45.34 5.01
CA SER A 435 -20.58 45.33 3.54
C SER A 435 -21.33 44.08 3.07
N LYS A 436 -22.48 44.29 2.44
CA LYS A 436 -23.28 43.27 1.75
C LYS A 436 -22.66 43.00 0.36
N VAL A 437 -22.54 41.73 -0.03
CA VAL A 437 -22.44 41.33 -1.43
C VAL A 437 -23.51 40.27 -1.66
N GLU A 438 -24.53 40.65 -2.44
CA GLU A 438 -25.59 39.77 -2.95
C GLU A 438 -25.04 38.90 -4.08
N TRP A 439 -25.39 37.61 -4.09
CA TRP A 439 -25.29 36.77 -5.27
C TRP A 439 -26.70 36.47 -5.76
N GLY A 440 -27.03 37.05 -6.92
CA GLY A 440 -28.25 36.76 -7.67
C GLY A 440 -28.21 35.38 -8.33
N THR A 441 -29.42 34.88 -8.57
CA THR A 441 -29.83 33.62 -9.21
C THR A 441 -29.04 33.19 -10.44
#